data_AF-A0A1Z9SMR4-F1
#
_entry.id   AF-A0A1Z9SMR4-F1
#
_cell.length_a   1.000
_cell.length_b   1.000
_cell.length_c   1.000
_cell.angle_alpha   90.00
_cell.angle_beta   90.00
_cell.angle_gamma   90.00
#
_symmetry.space_group_name_H-M   'P 1'
#
loop_
_entity.id
_entity.type
_entity.pdbx_description
1 polymer ?
#
loop_
_entity_poly.entity_id
_entity_poly.type
_entity_poly.pdbx_seq_one_letter_code
_entity_poly.pdbx_strand_id
1 'polypeptide(L)'
;MPIYEKENAFEYFDRYDQIAIVDSDIYIKPTAPNVFLDLTQEYDFGGVVERELPLTPEYKNRISIYSRSAFTNLKDVDWRWNHLGAEFYNMGLMVMNKSFAKYLNGQTPKEFITRTEFKDFVDGVGFYKWSTDQMLLNWFVKKEKMKCKNMDWRWNSLYTAVTKDRQRESFFTHFFLRDYLPQRGENIEEILKTI
;
A
#
# COMPACT_ATOMS: atom_id res chain seq x y z
N MET A 1 15.31 -13.32 8.55
CA MET A 1 14.25 -13.73 7.59
C MET A 1 13.41 -12.49 7.40
N PRO A 2 13.26 -11.94 6.17
CA PRO A 2 12.36 -10.81 6.00
C PRO A 2 10.96 -11.26 6.41
N ILE A 3 10.27 -10.44 7.20
CA ILE A 3 9.01 -10.79 7.83
C ILE A 3 7.91 -10.32 6.87
N TYR A 4 7.43 -11.24 6.04
CA TYR A 4 6.39 -11.01 5.04
C TYR A 4 5.02 -11.23 5.67
N GLU A 5 4.59 -10.26 6.48
CA GLU A 5 3.40 -10.39 7.32
C GLU A 5 2.10 -10.30 6.52
N LYS A 6 2.10 -9.52 5.42
CA LYS A 6 0.91 -9.25 4.61
C LYS A 6 0.46 -10.50 3.84
N GLU A 7 1.42 -11.28 3.38
CA GLU A 7 1.25 -12.50 2.61
C GLU A 7 0.50 -13.57 3.43
N ASN A 8 0.58 -13.54 4.77
CA ASN A 8 -0.20 -14.46 5.61
C ASN A 8 -1.71 -14.32 5.41
N ALA A 9 -2.19 -13.14 4.99
CA ALA A 9 -3.60 -12.92 4.68
C ALA A 9 -4.07 -13.78 3.48
N PHE A 10 -3.16 -14.28 2.66
CA PHE A 10 -3.49 -15.08 1.48
C PHE A 10 -4.09 -16.46 1.81
N GLU A 11 -3.83 -16.99 3.02
CA GLU A 11 -4.42 -18.26 3.50
C GLU A 11 -5.91 -18.16 3.84
N TYR A 12 -6.50 -16.98 3.75
CA TYR A 12 -7.86 -16.74 4.19
C TYR A 12 -8.86 -16.64 3.02
N PHE A 13 -8.41 -16.72 1.76
CA PHE A 13 -9.28 -16.65 0.58
C PHE A 13 -10.18 -17.89 0.38
N ASP A 14 -9.88 -18.99 1.07
CA ASP A 14 -10.76 -20.16 1.15
C ASP A 14 -12.03 -19.85 1.95
N ARG A 15 -11.93 -18.95 2.94
CA ARG A 15 -12.97 -18.60 3.92
C ARG A 15 -13.70 -17.28 3.66
N TYR A 16 -13.05 -16.30 3.03
CA TYR A 16 -13.62 -14.97 2.81
C TYR A 16 -13.69 -14.57 1.34
N ASP A 17 -14.73 -13.81 0.99
CA ASP A 17 -14.94 -13.26 -0.36
C ASP A 17 -14.12 -12.00 -0.62
N GLN A 18 -13.83 -11.25 0.44
CA GLN A 18 -12.95 -10.08 0.41
C GLN A 18 -12.07 -10.05 1.66
N ILE A 19 -10.85 -9.55 1.50
CA ILE A 19 -9.87 -9.43 2.58
C ILE A 19 -9.30 -8.00 2.54
N ALA A 20 -9.22 -7.36 3.70
CA ALA A 20 -8.50 -6.10 3.87
C ALA A 20 -7.29 -6.33 4.77
N ILE A 21 -6.12 -5.86 4.33
CA ILE A 21 -4.91 -5.75 5.14
C ILE A 21 -4.76 -4.29 5.51
N VAL A 22 -4.67 -4.02 6.81
CA VAL A 22 -4.57 -2.66 7.38
C VAL A 22 -3.37 -2.64 8.31
N ASP A 23 -2.43 -1.72 8.08
CA ASP A 23 -1.30 -1.54 8.99
C ASP A 23 -1.77 -1.15 10.40
N SER A 24 -1.02 -1.60 11.41
CA SER A 24 -1.35 -1.36 12.82
C SER A 24 -1.23 0.12 13.24
N ASP A 25 -0.57 0.95 12.44
CA ASP A 25 -0.44 2.39 12.62
C ASP A 25 -1.43 3.19 11.76
N ILE A 26 -2.50 2.55 11.28
CA ILE A 26 -3.65 3.21 10.65
C ILE A 26 -4.77 3.41 11.68
N TYR A 27 -5.17 4.66 11.87
CA TYR A 27 -6.39 5.00 12.59
C TYR A 27 -7.60 5.00 11.65
N ILE A 28 -8.60 4.19 11.96
CA ILE A 28 -9.88 4.13 11.25
C ILE A 28 -10.90 5.00 12.00
N LYS A 29 -11.49 5.99 11.31
CA LYS A 29 -12.52 6.83 11.92
C LYS A 29 -13.77 6.01 12.25
N PRO A 30 -14.46 6.29 13.37
CA PRO A 30 -15.74 5.65 13.69
C PRO A 30 -16.82 5.86 12.63
N THR A 31 -16.72 6.93 11.84
CA THR A 31 -17.64 7.28 10.75
C THR A 31 -17.20 6.76 9.38
N ALA A 32 -16.09 6.02 9.31
CA ALA A 32 -15.61 5.46 8.05
C ALA A 32 -16.68 4.54 7.44
N PRO A 33 -16.98 4.68 6.14
CA PRO A 33 -17.87 3.75 5.46
C PRO A 33 -17.23 2.35 5.37
N ASN A 34 -18.00 1.38 4.92
CA ASN A 34 -17.47 0.04 4.68
C ASN A 34 -16.54 0.03 3.45
N VAL A 35 -15.24 -0.18 3.70
CA VAL A 35 -14.19 -0.22 2.66
C VAL A 35 -14.42 -1.29 1.60
N PHE A 36 -15.04 -2.41 1.97
CA PHE A 36 -15.31 -3.51 1.04
C PHE A 36 -16.32 -3.13 -0.05
N LEU A 37 -17.17 -2.13 0.20
CA LEU A 37 -18.12 -1.63 -0.80
C LEU A 37 -17.44 -0.79 -1.89
N ASP A 38 -16.26 -0.24 -1.62
CA ASP A 38 -15.53 0.53 -2.62
C ASP A 38 -14.82 -0.42 -3.61
N LEU A 39 -14.31 -1.58 -3.19
CA LEU A 39 -13.76 -2.56 -4.11
C LEU A 39 -14.87 -3.45 -4.71
N THR A 40 -15.42 -3.05 -5.85
CA THR A 40 -16.43 -3.84 -6.58
C THR A 40 -15.84 -5.15 -7.12
N GLN A 41 -16.70 -6.16 -7.31
CA GLN A 41 -16.33 -7.53 -7.68
C GLN A 41 -15.63 -7.68 -9.06
N GLU A 42 -15.65 -6.63 -9.88
CA GLU A 42 -14.96 -6.63 -11.19
C GLU A 42 -13.44 -6.51 -11.07
N TYR A 43 -12.96 -6.00 -9.92
CA TYR A 43 -11.55 -5.82 -9.62
C TYR A 43 -11.02 -7.01 -8.81
N ASP A 44 -9.72 -7.27 -8.91
CA ASP A 44 -9.01 -8.25 -8.10
C ASP A 44 -8.38 -7.59 -6.86
N PHE A 45 -7.87 -6.38 -7.02
CA PHE A 45 -7.10 -5.64 -6.02
C PHE A 45 -7.53 -4.16 -5.95
N GLY A 46 -7.54 -3.61 -4.75
CA GLY A 46 -7.77 -2.20 -4.45
C GLY A 46 -6.70 -1.65 -3.52
N GLY A 47 -6.20 -0.47 -3.86
CA GLY A 47 -5.28 0.28 -3.03
C GLY A 47 -5.31 1.76 -3.40
N VAL A 48 -4.70 2.59 -2.56
CA VAL A 48 -4.58 4.02 -2.82
C VAL A 48 -3.24 4.30 -3.49
N VAL A 49 -3.26 4.94 -4.66
CA VAL A 49 -2.05 5.35 -5.37
C VAL A 49 -1.41 6.53 -4.66
N GLU A 50 -0.18 6.36 -4.18
CA GLU A 50 0.36 7.30 -3.20
C GLU A 50 0.63 8.70 -3.79
N ARG A 51 1.01 8.78 -5.07
CA ARG A 51 1.20 10.06 -5.76
C ARG A 51 -0.10 10.80 -6.10
N GLU A 52 -1.27 10.15 -5.96
CA GLU A 52 -2.59 10.72 -6.24
C GLU A 52 -3.23 11.34 -4.99
N LEU A 53 -2.59 11.22 -3.81
CA LEU A 53 -3.04 11.90 -2.61
C LEU A 53 -3.01 13.43 -2.80
N PRO A 54 -3.85 14.18 -2.05
CA PRO A 54 -3.74 15.63 -1.92
C PRO A 54 -2.50 16.01 -1.09
N LEU A 55 -1.32 15.79 -1.67
CA LEU A 55 -0.04 15.90 -1.00
C LEU A 55 0.43 17.35 -0.86
N THR A 56 1.16 17.62 0.22
CA THR A 56 1.97 18.83 0.39
C THR A 56 3.07 18.91 -0.69
N PRO A 57 3.53 20.11 -1.08
CA PRO A 57 4.62 20.27 -2.04
C PRO A 57 5.90 19.51 -1.63
N GLU A 58 6.22 19.52 -0.33
CA GLU A 58 7.37 18.84 0.24
C GLU A 58 7.27 17.33 0.04
N TYR A 59 6.09 16.75 0.29
CA TYR A 59 5.89 15.32 0.15
C TYR A 59 5.84 14.88 -1.31
N LYS A 60 5.27 15.70 -2.22
CA LYS A 60 5.32 15.47 -3.68
C LYS A 60 6.76 15.32 -4.18
N ASN A 61 7.68 16.12 -3.67
CA ASN A 61 9.10 15.98 -4.04
C ASN A 61 9.70 14.69 -3.49
N ARG A 62 9.45 14.38 -2.20
CA ARG A 62 9.95 13.16 -1.56
C ARG A 62 9.50 11.90 -2.29
N ILE A 63 8.21 11.77 -2.58
CA ILE A 63 7.67 10.59 -3.26
C ILE A 63 8.16 10.47 -4.70
N SER A 64 8.36 11.59 -5.39
CA SER A 64 8.92 11.62 -6.75
C SER A 64 10.36 11.10 -6.76
N ILE A 65 11.18 11.46 -5.77
CA ILE A 65 12.54 10.95 -5.61
C ILE A 65 12.53 9.47 -5.21
N TYR A 66 11.76 9.11 -4.19
CA TYR A 66 11.64 7.74 -3.70
C TYR A 66 11.21 6.78 -4.82
N SER A 67 10.10 7.09 -5.50
CA SER A 67 9.56 6.21 -6.54
C SER A 67 10.53 6.04 -7.72
N ARG A 68 11.25 7.09 -8.12
CA ARG A 68 12.33 6.96 -9.11
C ARG A 68 13.42 6.00 -8.62
N SER A 69 13.91 6.16 -7.40
CA SER A 69 14.93 5.28 -6.84
C SER A 69 14.46 3.82 -6.74
N ALA A 70 13.21 3.60 -6.32
CA ALA A 70 12.65 2.27 -6.11
C ALA A 70 12.37 1.54 -7.43
N PHE A 71 11.75 2.21 -8.41
CA PHE A 71 11.11 1.53 -9.53
C PHE A 71 11.82 1.68 -10.87
N THR A 72 12.81 2.59 -11.02
CA THR A 72 13.47 2.85 -12.32
C THR A 72 14.17 1.61 -12.91
N ASN A 73 14.69 0.73 -12.07
CA ASN A 73 15.38 -0.48 -12.51
C ASN A 73 14.42 -1.66 -12.80
N LEU A 74 13.14 -1.54 -12.45
CA LEU A 74 12.10 -2.54 -12.70
C LEU A 74 11.41 -2.25 -14.03
N LYS A 75 12.06 -2.62 -15.13
CA LYS A 75 11.64 -2.22 -16.50
C LYS A 75 10.63 -3.14 -17.16
N ASP A 76 10.27 -4.24 -16.50
CA ASP A 76 9.44 -5.31 -17.06
C ASP A 76 7.95 -5.15 -16.75
N VAL A 77 7.56 -4.03 -16.13
CA VAL A 77 6.17 -3.62 -15.86
C VAL A 77 5.96 -2.15 -16.18
N ASP A 78 4.71 -1.75 -16.47
CA ASP A 78 4.35 -0.35 -16.69
C ASP A 78 4.01 0.35 -15.37
N TRP A 79 4.95 1.16 -14.89
CA TRP A 79 4.80 2.02 -13.73
C TRP A 79 4.02 3.30 -14.00
N ARG A 80 3.55 3.54 -15.24
CA ARG A 80 2.78 4.72 -15.64
C ARG A 80 3.40 6.03 -15.13
N TRP A 81 4.69 6.20 -15.40
CA TRP A 81 5.48 7.33 -14.91
C TRP A 81 4.88 8.69 -15.30
N ASN A 82 4.95 9.65 -14.39
CA ASN A 82 4.66 11.06 -14.67
C ASN A 82 5.61 11.99 -13.89
N HIS A 83 5.35 13.29 -13.90
CA HIS A 83 6.19 14.28 -13.20
C HIS A 83 6.28 14.06 -11.68
N LEU A 84 5.27 13.40 -11.08
CA LEU A 84 5.24 13.03 -9.65
C LEU A 84 5.89 11.66 -9.35
N GLY A 85 6.40 10.94 -10.35
CA GLY A 85 7.08 9.66 -10.17
C GLY A 85 6.29 8.46 -10.68
N ALA A 86 6.53 7.27 -10.12
CA ALA A 86 5.82 6.03 -10.50
C ALA A 86 4.40 5.97 -9.92
N GLU A 87 3.50 5.29 -10.60
CA GLU A 87 2.22 4.83 -10.04
C GLU A 87 2.48 3.60 -9.18
N PHE A 88 2.34 3.75 -7.86
CA PHE A 88 2.41 2.64 -6.92
C PHE A 88 1.36 2.85 -5.82
N TYR A 89 0.83 1.75 -5.32
CA TYR A 89 -0.08 1.74 -4.19
C TYR A 89 0.71 1.80 -2.88
N ASN A 90 0.24 2.64 -1.96
CA ASN A 90 0.70 2.58 -0.59
C ASN A 90 0.17 1.28 0.06
N MET A 91 1.07 0.41 0.51
CA MET A 91 0.70 -0.92 1.02
C MET A 91 0.27 -0.94 2.49
N GLY A 92 0.03 0.23 3.09
CA GLY A 92 -0.59 0.33 4.41
C GLY A 92 -2.05 -0.09 4.43
N LEU A 93 -2.77 0.12 3.31
CA LEU A 93 -4.10 -0.45 3.09
C LEU A 93 -4.13 -1.21 1.76
N MET A 94 -4.52 -2.48 1.85
CA MET A 94 -4.81 -3.32 0.69
C MET A 94 -6.20 -3.92 0.85
N VAL A 95 -7.01 -3.88 -0.20
CA VAL A 95 -8.31 -4.57 -0.25
C VAL A 95 -8.29 -5.52 -1.43
N MET A 96 -8.73 -6.75 -1.24
CA MET A 96 -8.63 -7.80 -2.25
C MET A 96 -9.94 -8.57 -2.33
N ASN A 97 -10.42 -8.81 -3.54
CA ASN A 97 -11.49 -9.76 -3.78
C ASN A 97 -10.91 -11.17 -3.87
N LYS A 98 -11.74 -12.19 -3.65
CA LYS A 98 -11.35 -13.61 -3.78
C LYS A 98 -10.74 -13.96 -5.14
N SER A 99 -11.07 -13.20 -6.19
CA SER A 99 -10.47 -13.34 -7.51
C SER A 99 -8.96 -13.05 -7.53
N PHE A 100 -8.41 -12.35 -6.51
CA PHE A 100 -6.97 -12.21 -6.31
C PHE A 100 -6.27 -13.56 -6.14
N ALA A 101 -6.92 -14.55 -5.52
CA ALA A 101 -6.33 -15.84 -5.20
C ALA A 101 -5.87 -16.63 -6.44
N LYS A 102 -6.42 -16.34 -7.63
CA LYS A 102 -6.00 -16.99 -8.89
C LYS A 102 -4.53 -16.70 -9.24
N TYR A 103 -3.95 -15.61 -8.75
CA TYR A 103 -2.54 -15.24 -8.96
C TYR A 103 -1.58 -15.91 -7.96
N LEU A 104 -2.13 -16.53 -6.92
CA LEU A 104 -1.36 -17.21 -5.88
C LEU A 104 -0.98 -18.65 -6.26
N ASN A 105 -1.52 -19.20 -7.36
CA ASN A 105 -1.24 -20.56 -7.83
C ASN A 105 -1.48 -21.65 -6.77
N GLY A 106 -2.41 -21.41 -5.84
CA GLY A 106 -2.72 -22.35 -4.75
C GLY A 106 -1.60 -22.52 -3.71
N GLN A 107 -0.62 -21.62 -3.69
CA GLN A 107 0.53 -21.69 -2.81
C GLN A 107 0.23 -21.14 -1.42
N THR A 108 0.92 -21.69 -0.43
CA THR A 108 1.03 -21.09 0.91
C THR A 108 1.78 -19.75 0.84
N PRO A 109 1.64 -18.85 1.83
CA PRO A 109 2.39 -17.59 1.89
C PRO A 109 3.90 -17.79 1.80
N LYS A 110 4.40 -18.86 2.45
CA LYS A 110 5.82 -19.23 2.39
C LYS A 110 6.24 -19.64 0.99
N GLU A 111 5.46 -20.47 0.31
CA GLU A 111 5.75 -20.86 -1.07
C GLU A 111 5.67 -19.66 -2.02
N PHE A 112 4.64 -18.81 -1.86
CA PHE A 112 4.48 -17.57 -2.60
C PHE A 112 5.74 -16.71 -2.50
N ILE A 113 6.21 -16.40 -1.30
CA ILE A 113 7.33 -15.48 -1.16
C ILE A 113 8.68 -16.07 -1.60
N THR A 114 8.78 -17.40 -1.62
CA THR A 114 9.98 -18.11 -2.10
C THR A 114 9.99 -18.37 -3.60
N ARG A 115 9.00 -17.87 -4.36
CA ARG A 115 9.03 -17.95 -5.82
C ARG A 115 10.31 -17.35 -6.39
N THR A 116 10.83 -17.98 -7.44
CA THR A 116 12.12 -17.61 -8.05
C THR A 116 12.15 -16.16 -8.52
N GLU A 117 11.03 -15.65 -9.04
CA GLU A 117 10.89 -14.26 -9.48
C GLU A 117 10.96 -13.23 -8.34
N PHE A 118 10.68 -13.64 -7.10
CA PHE A 118 10.82 -12.76 -5.93
C PHE A 118 12.20 -12.88 -5.27
N LYS A 119 13.01 -13.87 -5.65
CA LYS A 119 14.28 -14.17 -4.99
C LYS A 119 15.18 -12.95 -4.87
N ASP A 120 15.31 -12.14 -5.92
CA ASP A 120 16.16 -10.95 -5.89
C ASP A 120 15.63 -9.88 -4.93
N PHE A 121 14.29 -9.71 -4.84
CA PHE A 121 13.63 -8.85 -3.85
C PHE A 121 13.89 -9.36 -2.42
N VAL A 122 13.78 -10.68 -2.22
CA VAL A 122 13.91 -11.33 -0.90
C VAL A 122 15.35 -11.33 -0.38
N ASP A 123 16.31 -11.60 -1.26
CA ASP A 123 17.72 -11.68 -0.92
C ASP A 123 18.41 -10.31 -0.93
N GLY A 124 17.72 -9.28 -1.43
CA GLY A 124 18.24 -7.92 -1.50
C GLY A 124 19.45 -7.78 -2.43
N VAL A 125 19.43 -8.45 -3.58
CA VAL A 125 20.55 -8.46 -4.52
C VAL A 125 20.60 -7.15 -5.33
N GLY A 126 21.77 -6.52 -5.44
CA GLY A 126 21.94 -5.33 -6.28
C GLY A 126 21.03 -4.16 -5.86
N PHE A 127 20.16 -3.69 -6.77
CA PHE A 127 19.23 -2.60 -6.49
C PHE A 127 18.07 -2.99 -5.56
N TYR A 128 17.85 -4.29 -5.34
CA TYR A 128 16.84 -4.82 -4.44
C TYR A 128 17.28 -4.80 -2.97
N LYS A 129 18.50 -4.36 -2.65
CA LYS A 129 19.00 -4.28 -1.26
C LYS A 129 18.09 -3.49 -0.31
N TRP A 130 17.30 -2.57 -0.86
CA TRP A 130 16.33 -1.74 -0.14
C TRP A 130 14.89 -2.09 -0.49
N SER A 131 14.67 -3.27 -1.07
CA SER A 131 13.35 -3.78 -1.41
C SER A 131 12.53 -3.92 -0.14
N THR A 132 11.33 -3.38 -0.18
CA THR A 132 10.31 -3.53 0.85
C THR A 132 9.15 -4.37 0.30
N ASP A 133 8.27 -4.85 1.17
CA ASP A 133 7.01 -5.48 0.77
C ASP A 133 6.24 -4.59 -0.22
N GLN A 134 6.32 -3.26 -0.05
CA GLN A 134 5.74 -2.30 -0.98
C GLN A 134 6.30 -2.41 -2.40
N MET A 135 7.61 -2.62 -2.57
CA MET A 135 8.20 -2.78 -3.90
C MET A 135 7.78 -4.09 -4.55
N LEU A 136 7.87 -5.20 -3.81
CA LEU A 136 7.53 -6.54 -4.29
C LEU A 136 6.05 -6.62 -4.67
N LEU A 137 5.15 -6.23 -3.78
CA LEU A 137 3.70 -6.34 -4.01
C LEU A 137 3.22 -5.42 -5.13
N ASN A 138 3.77 -4.21 -5.26
CA ASN A 138 3.44 -3.34 -6.38
C ASN A 138 3.93 -3.93 -7.72
N TRP A 139 5.14 -4.48 -7.73
CA TRP A 139 5.66 -5.16 -8.91
C TRP A 139 4.78 -6.35 -9.28
N PHE A 140 4.41 -7.19 -8.30
CA PHE A 140 3.55 -8.36 -8.48
C PHE A 140 2.18 -8.00 -9.06
N VAL A 141 1.48 -7.02 -8.47
CA VAL A 141 0.17 -6.54 -8.94
C VAL A 141 0.23 -6.08 -10.40
N LYS A 142 1.30 -5.36 -10.78
CA LYS A 142 1.50 -4.89 -12.16
C LYS A 142 1.95 -6.00 -13.10
N LYS A 143 2.81 -6.92 -12.65
CA LYS A 143 3.36 -8.03 -13.44
C LYS A 143 2.27 -8.99 -13.88
N GLU A 144 1.38 -9.34 -12.95
CA GLU A 144 0.22 -10.20 -13.18
C GLU A 144 -0.93 -9.52 -13.94
N LYS A 145 -0.80 -8.20 -14.20
CA LYS A 145 -1.82 -7.38 -14.88
C LYS A 145 -3.19 -7.53 -14.22
N MET A 146 -3.21 -7.48 -12.89
CA MET A 146 -4.45 -7.63 -12.12
C MET A 146 -5.44 -6.52 -12.47
N LYS A 147 -6.75 -6.82 -12.40
CA LYS A 147 -7.75 -5.77 -12.49
C LYS A 147 -7.71 -4.95 -11.20
N CYS A 148 -7.17 -3.74 -11.28
CA CYS A 148 -6.97 -2.92 -10.07
C CYS A 148 -7.92 -1.73 -10.04
N LYS A 149 -8.37 -1.38 -8.83
CA LYS A 149 -9.04 -0.11 -8.55
C LYS A 149 -8.09 0.82 -7.80
N ASN A 150 -7.85 2.00 -8.37
CA ASN A 150 -7.30 3.13 -7.62
C ASN A 150 -8.42 3.61 -6.68
N MET A 151 -8.33 3.22 -5.41
CA MET A 151 -9.31 3.56 -4.38
C MET A 151 -9.20 5.04 -4.01
N ASP A 152 -10.27 5.60 -3.47
CA ASP A 152 -10.29 7.00 -3.02
C ASP A 152 -9.20 7.23 -1.96
N TRP A 153 -8.44 8.32 -2.09
CA TRP A 153 -7.33 8.65 -1.20
C TRP A 153 -7.74 8.74 0.28
N ARG A 154 -9.03 8.99 0.58
CA ARG A 154 -9.56 9.02 1.94
C ARG A 154 -9.40 7.67 2.67
N TRP A 155 -9.29 6.56 1.94
CA TRP A 155 -9.06 5.23 2.53
C TRP A 155 -7.62 5.00 3.02
N ASN A 156 -6.66 5.83 2.64
CA ASN A 156 -5.29 5.68 3.12
C ASN A 156 -4.59 7.04 3.11
N SER A 157 -5.05 7.94 3.97
CA SER A 157 -4.49 9.29 4.06
C SER A 157 -3.23 9.28 4.90
N LEU A 158 -2.13 9.78 4.34
CA LEU A 158 -0.85 9.87 5.04
C LEU A 158 -0.79 11.12 5.94
N TYR A 159 -0.71 10.92 7.26
CA TYR A 159 -0.61 12.02 8.22
C TYR A 159 0.62 12.89 7.95
N THR A 160 0.48 14.21 8.02
CA THR A 160 1.49 15.26 7.66
C THR A 160 1.87 15.35 6.17
N ALA A 161 1.64 14.30 5.38
CA ALA A 161 1.91 14.30 3.94
C ALA A 161 0.71 14.84 3.14
N VAL A 162 -0.51 14.58 3.58
CA VAL A 162 -1.73 15.22 3.07
C VAL A 162 -1.85 16.65 3.60
N THR A 163 -2.36 17.56 2.77
CA THR A 163 -2.56 18.96 3.17
C THR A 163 -3.54 19.06 4.34
N LYS A 164 -3.29 20.02 5.25
CA LYS A 164 -4.04 20.14 6.52
C LYS A 164 -5.55 20.34 6.31
N ASP A 165 -5.92 21.08 5.27
CA ASP A 165 -7.31 21.35 4.89
C ASP A 165 -8.04 20.09 4.43
N ARG A 166 -7.32 19.14 3.83
CA ARG A 166 -7.86 17.89 3.31
C ARG A 166 -7.85 16.77 4.34
N GLN A 167 -6.90 16.77 5.29
CA GLN A 167 -6.70 15.67 6.25
C GLN A 167 -7.99 15.21 6.96
N ARG A 168 -8.90 16.14 7.27
CA ARG A 168 -10.17 15.84 7.95
C ARG A 168 -11.16 15.03 7.13
N GLU A 169 -11.01 15.00 5.81
CA GLU A 169 -11.88 14.24 4.92
C GLU A 169 -11.53 12.74 4.90
N SER A 170 -10.39 12.34 5.45
CA SER A 170 -9.96 10.94 5.44
C SER A 170 -10.97 10.04 6.16
N PHE A 171 -11.04 8.78 5.76
CA PHE A 171 -11.68 7.72 6.52
C PHE A 171 -10.64 7.03 7.41
N PHE A 172 -9.47 6.77 6.83
CA PHE A 172 -8.36 6.08 7.47
C PHE A 172 -7.13 7.00 7.40
N THR A 173 -6.43 7.15 8.52
CA THR A 173 -5.23 7.98 8.63
C THR A 173 -4.03 7.13 9.01
N HIS A 174 -3.03 7.07 8.14
CA HIS A 174 -1.80 6.29 8.30
C HIS A 174 -0.69 7.15 8.93
N PHE A 175 -0.14 6.67 10.04
CA PHE A 175 0.94 7.30 10.79
C PHE A 175 2.33 6.71 10.48
N PHE A 176 2.60 6.48 9.18
CA PHE A 176 3.80 5.86 8.60
C PHE A 176 5.18 6.46 8.99
N LEU A 177 5.19 7.61 9.66
CA LEU A 177 6.38 8.33 10.13
C LEU A 177 6.26 8.62 11.63
N ARG A 178 6.25 7.55 12.44
CA ARG A 178 6.06 7.62 13.90
C ARG A 178 7.01 8.62 14.60
N ASP A 179 8.23 8.75 14.12
CA ASP A 179 9.24 9.69 14.65
C ASP A 179 8.87 11.18 14.47
N TYR A 180 7.97 11.48 13.54
CA TYR A 180 7.51 12.83 13.22
C TYR A 180 6.16 13.17 13.87
N LEU A 181 5.60 12.26 14.68
CA LEU A 181 4.41 12.56 15.47
C LEU A 181 4.74 13.56 16.59
N PRO A 182 3.84 14.51 16.90
CA PRO A 182 3.94 15.34 18.10
C PRO A 182 4.27 14.48 19.32
N GLN A 183 5.31 14.88 20.07
CA GLN A 183 5.81 14.14 21.24
C GLN A 183 6.09 12.64 20.95
N ARG A 184 6.54 12.28 19.73
CA ARG A 184 6.81 10.89 19.30
C ARG A 184 5.61 9.95 19.43
N GLY A 185 4.40 10.50 19.37
CA GLY A 185 3.15 9.73 19.49
C GLY A 185 2.66 9.53 20.92
N GLU A 186 3.26 10.19 21.91
CA GLU A 186 2.79 10.16 23.31
C GLU A 186 1.42 10.85 23.50
N ASN A 187 1.01 11.74 22.59
CA ASN A 187 -0.25 12.47 22.68
C ASN A 187 -1.18 12.20 21.49
N ILE A 188 -1.52 10.92 21.31
CA ILE A 188 -2.38 10.48 20.20
C ILE A 188 -3.77 11.12 20.26
N GLU A 189 -4.32 11.34 21.46
CA GLU A 189 -5.66 11.94 21.63
C GLU A 189 -5.77 13.36 21.05
N GLU A 190 -4.75 14.19 21.22
CA GLU A 190 -4.74 15.53 20.61
C GLU A 190 -4.61 15.47 19.09
N ILE A 191 -3.81 14.52 18.57
CA ILE A 191 -3.67 14.31 17.13
C ILE A 191 -5.03 13.89 16.54
N LEU A 192 -5.72 12.96 17.19
CA LEU A 192 -7.05 12.48 16.77
C LEU A 192 -8.10 13.61 16.70
N LYS A 193 -8.00 14.68 17.50
CA LYS A 193 -8.91 15.84 17.42
C LYS A 193 -8.68 16.72 16.18
N THR A 194 -7.53 16.58 15.53
CA THR A 194 -7.15 17.40 14.37
C THR A 194 -7.45 16.74 13.03
N ILE A 195 -7.73 15.43 13.04
CA ILE A 195 -7.99 14.60 11.87
C ILE A 195 -9.43 14.10 11.80
#